data_AF-A0A7K5FQC7-F1
#
_entry.id   AF-A0A7K5FQC7-F1
#
_cell.length_a   1.000
_cell.length_b   1.000
_cell.length_c   1.000
_cell.angle_alpha   90.00
_cell.angle_beta   90.00
_cell.angle_gamma   90.00
#
_symmetry.space_group_name_H-M   'P 1'
#
loop_
_entity.id
_entity.type
_entity.pdbx_description
1 polymer ?
#
loop_
_entity_poly.entity_id
_entity_poly.type
_entity_poly.pdbx_seq_one_letter_code
_entity_poly.pdbx_strand_id
1 'polypeptide(L)'
;SSFSDAEFDAVVGNLEDIIMDDDFQLMQRTFMEKHYQAFDDSEENKLIYTCIFNEYIHLVEKYIEEKLLERIPGFNMTAFIMSLQ
;
A
#
# COMPACT_ATOMS: atom_id res chain seq x y z
N SER A 1 -4.65 -12.70 25.14
CA SER A 1 -4.05 -11.69 24.24
C SER A 1 -3.98 -10.37 24.98
N SER A 2 -2.89 -9.63 24.81
CA SER A 2 -2.74 -8.30 25.38
C SER A 2 -3.61 -7.28 24.63
N PHE A 3 -3.81 -6.08 25.20
CA PHE A 3 -4.55 -5.01 24.53
C PHE A 3 -3.86 -4.56 23.22
N SER A 4 -2.52 -4.54 23.20
CA SER A 4 -1.73 -4.22 22.00
C SER A 4 -1.88 -5.26 20.90
N ASP A 5 -1.99 -6.56 21.24
CA ASP A 5 -2.20 -7.60 20.23
C ASP A 5 -3.57 -7.42 19.55
N ALA A 6 -4.60 -7.06 20.31
CA ALA A 6 -5.94 -6.84 19.77
C ALA A 6 -6.01 -5.60 18.85
N GLU A 7 -5.28 -4.54 19.18
CA GLU A 7 -5.16 -3.35 18.33
C GLU A 7 -4.41 -3.67 17.03
N PHE A 8 -3.31 -4.43 17.13
CA PHE A 8 -2.56 -4.90 15.98
C PHE A 8 -3.41 -5.77 15.04
N ASP A 9 -4.09 -6.79 15.59
CA ASP A 9 -4.98 -7.68 14.84
C ASP A 9 -6.09 -6.89 14.13
N ALA A 10 -6.63 -5.86 14.77
CA ALA A 10 -7.64 -4.99 14.18
C ALA A 10 -7.10 -4.18 12.99
N VAL A 11 -5.88 -3.63 13.09
CA VAL A 11 -5.26 -2.90 11.97
C VAL A 11 -4.95 -3.84 10.81
N VAL A 12 -4.44 -5.05 11.09
CA VAL A 12 -4.17 -6.06 10.06
C VAL A 12 -5.45 -6.49 9.35
N GLY A 13 -6.55 -6.72 10.08
CA GLY A 13 -7.84 -7.02 9.45
C GLY A 13 -8.34 -5.90 8.53
N ASN A 14 -8.17 -4.63 8.95
CA ASN A 14 -8.52 -3.50 8.09
C ASN A 14 -7.64 -3.42 6.85
N LEU A 15 -6.34 -3.73 6.96
CA LEU A 15 -5.42 -3.80 5.81
C LEU A 15 -5.84 -4.87 4.82
N GLU A 16 -6.19 -6.07 5.29
CA GLU A 16 -6.68 -7.15 4.43
C GLU A 16 -7.92 -6.73 3.65
N ASP A 17 -8.89 -6.11 4.33
CA ASP A 17 -10.09 -5.59 3.69
C ASP A 17 -9.79 -4.50 2.65
N ILE A 18 -8.82 -3.60 2.91
CA ILE A 18 -8.43 -2.54 1.96
C ILE A 18 -7.77 -3.15 0.71
N ILE A 19 -6.91 -4.15 0.88
CA ILE A 19 -6.17 -4.77 -0.24
C ILE A 19 -7.09 -5.63 -1.11
N MET A 20 -8.09 -6.29 -0.50
CA MET A 20 -9.10 -7.07 -1.21
C MET A 20 -10.18 -6.21 -1.89
N ASP A 21 -10.24 -4.91 -1.59
CA ASP A 21 -11.24 -3.99 -2.14
C ASP A 21 -11.06 -3.77 -3.65
N ASP A 22 -12.18 -3.71 -4.37
CA ASP A 22 -12.21 -3.50 -5.82
C ASP A 22 -11.58 -2.16 -6.21
N ASP A 23 -11.71 -1.14 -5.35
CA ASP A 23 -11.11 0.18 -5.53
C ASP A 23 -9.58 0.12 -5.53
N PHE A 24 -8.99 -0.68 -4.63
CA PHE A 24 -7.55 -0.87 -4.57
C PHE A 24 -7.06 -1.61 -5.83
N GLN A 25 -7.77 -2.66 -6.22
CA GLN A 25 -7.46 -3.41 -7.44
C GLN A 25 -7.59 -2.55 -8.70
N LEU A 26 -8.59 -1.66 -8.76
CA LEU A 26 -8.77 -0.70 -9.85
C LEU A 26 -7.62 0.32 -9.91
N MET A 27 -7.20 0.83 -8.76
CA MET A 27 -6.07 1.74 -8.66
C MET A 27 -4.78 1.09 -9.15
N GLN A 28 -4.49 -0.15 -8.72
CA GLN A 28 -3.35 -0.93 -9.22
C GLN A 28 -3.42 -1.14 -10.74
N ARG A 29 -4.58 -1.56 -11.27
CA ARG A 29 -4.76 -1.75 -12.72
C ARG A 29 -4.54 -0.45 -13.50
N THR A 30 -5.10 0.66 -13.02
CA THR A 30 -4.94 1.99 -13.64
C THR A 30 -3.48 2.41 -13.68
N PHE A 31 -2.74 2.15 -12.60
CA PHE A 31 -1.30 2.41 -12.55
C PHE A 31 -0.54 1.53 -13.56
N MET A 32 -0.86 0.23 -13.63
CA MET A 32 -0.25 -0.68 -14.60
C MET A 32 -0.54 -0.26 -16.04
N GLU A 33 -1.78 0.08 -16.37
CA GLU A 33 -2.18 0.57 -17.71
C GLU A 33 -1.48 1.86 -18.12
N LYS A 34 -1.09 2.70 -17.16
CA LYS A 34 -0.31 3.91 -17.43
C LYS A 34 1.16 3.61 -17.74
N HIS A 35 1.73 2.57 -17.12
CA HIS A 35 3.18 2.32 -17.15
C HIS A 35 3.60 1.06 -17.92
N TYR A 36 2.67 0.22 -18.39
CA TYR A 36 2.98 -1.06 -19.04
C TYR A 36 3.96 -0.93 -20.22
N GLN A 37 3.87 0.15 -21.00
CA GLN A 37 4.75 0.40 -22.15
C GLN A 37 6.22 0.63 -21.76
N ALA A 38 6.48 1.06 -20.52
CA ALA A 38 7.84 1.25 -20.04
C ALA A 38 8.55 -0.09 -19.80
N PHE A 39 7.79 -1.15 -19.49
CA PHE A 39 8.31 -2.49 -19.22
C PHE A 39 8.36 -3.32 -20.50
N ASP A 40 9.51 -3.90 -20.78
CA ASP A 40 9.68 -4.90 -21.84
C ASP A 40 10.30 -6.17 -21.28
N ASP A 41 10.27 -7.25 -22.07
CA ASP A 41 10.84 -8.55 -21.71
C ASP A 41 12.38 -8.59 -21.84
N SER A 42 13.05 -7.44 -21.77
CA SER A 42 14.52 -7.40 -21.77
C SER A 42 15.06 -7.61 -20.35
N GLU A 43 16.23 -8.23 -20.24
CA GLU A 43 16.93 -8.37 -18.95
C GLU A 43 17.57 -7.05 -18.47
N GLU A 44 17.50 -5.97 -19.27
CA GLU A 44 18.10 -4.67 -18.95
C GLU A 44 17.18 -3.83 -18.06
N ASN A 45 17.67 -3.44 -16.87
CA ASN A 45 16.96 -2.50 -16.01
C ASN A 45 17.05 -1.07 -16.56
N LYS A 46 15.91 -0.51 -16.93
CA LYS A 46 15.82 0.88 -17.38
C LYS A 46 15.83 1.82 -16.19
N LEU A 47 16.52 2.97 -16.30
CA LEU A 47 16.54 4.01 -15.26
C LEU A 47 15.13 4.47 -14.86
N ILE A 48 14.18 4.43 -15.80
CA ILE A 48 12.78 4.81 -15.55
C ILE A 48 12.08 3.88 -14.54
N TYR A 49 12.56 2.63 -14.36
CA TYR A 49 11.96 1.68 -13.42
C TYR A 49 12.03 2.18 -11.98
N THR A 50 13.12 2.83 -11.59
CA THR A 50 13.23 3.44 -10.25
C THR A 50 12.19 4.56 -10.05
N CYS A 51 11.96 5.38 -11.07
CA CYS A 51 10.94 6.42 -11.01
C CYS A 51 9.54 5.82 -10.86
N ILE A 52 9.21 4.80 -11.66
CA ILE A 52 7.91 4.12 -11.62
C ILE A 52 7.71 3.41 -10.29
N PHE A 53 8.75 2.74 -9.77
CA PHE A 53 8.70 2.08 -8.47
C PHE A 53 8.41 3.08 -7.34
N ASN A 54 9.14 4.19 -7.29
CA ASN A 54 8.91 5.22 -6.27
C ASN A 54 7.51 5.84 -6.36
N GLU A 55 7.01 6.06 -7.59
CA GLU A 55 5.64 6.54 -7.82
C GLU A 55 4.61 5.53 -7.30
N TYR A 56 4.81 4.24 -7.56
CA TYR A 56 3.93 3.17 -7.09
C TYR A 56 3.91 3.06 -5.56
N ILE A 57 5.08 3.09 -4.92
CA ILE A 57 5.19 3.06 -3.46
C ILE A 57 4.43 4.23 -2.84
N HIS A 58 4.66 5.46 -3.32
CA HIS A 58 3.95 6.64 -2.81
C HIS A 58 2.44 6.53 -3.02
N LEU A 59 1.99 6.01 -4.17
CA LEU A 59 0.58 5.83 -4.46
C LEU A 59 -0.08 4.84 -3.47
N VAL A 60 0.53 3.66 -3.29
CA VAL A 60 0.01 2.59 -2.44
C VAL A 60 0.07 2.98 -0.96
N GLU A 61 1.20 3.49 -0.48
CA GLU A 61 1.36 3.90 0.91
C GLU A 61 0.35 4.99 1.29
N LYS A 62 0.22 6.02 0.44
CA LYS A 62 -0.74 7.10 0.67
C LYS A 62 -2.18 6.59 0.73
N TYR A 63 -2.56 5.72 -0.21
CA TYR A 63 -3.91 5.18 -0.24
C TYR A 63 -4.23 4.35 1.00
N ILE A 64 -3.30 3.48 1.42
CA ILE A 64 -3.45 2.65 2.62
C ILE A 64 -3.56 3.53 3.86
N GLU A 65 -2.68 4.53 4.00
CA GLU A 65 -2.69 5.46 5.13
C GLU A 65 -4.02 6.21 5.22
N GLU A 66 -4.51 6.78 4.11
CA GLU A 66 -5.79 7.48 4.04
C GLU A 66 -6.95 6.56 4.45
N LYS A 67 -6.99 5.32 3.93
CA LYS A 67 -8.05 4.35 4.28
C LYS A 67 -8.00 3.90 5.72
N LEU A 68 -6.82 3.73 6.31
CA LEU A 68 -6.68 3.38 7.72
C LEU A 68 -7.08 4.54 8.64
N LEU A 69 -6.72 5.78 8.29
CA LEU A 69 -7.15 6.97 9.03
C LEU A 69 -8.66 7.19 8.98
N GLU A 70 -9.31 6.88 7.84
CA GLU A 70 -10.76 6.92 7.70
C GLU A 70 -11.48 5.89 8.59
N ARG A 71 -10.90 4.69 8.74
CA ARG A 71 -11.50 3.57 9.48
C ARG A 71 -11.18 3.59 10.97
N ILE A 72 -10.01 4.10 11.36
CA ILE A 72 -9.49 4.05 12.72
C ILE A 72 -9.18 5.48 13.20
N PRO A 73 -10.10 6.13 13.94
CA PRO A 73 -9.89 7.47 14.45
C PRO A 73 -8.66 7.55 15.36
N GLY A 74 -7.75 8.48 15.06
CA GLY A 74 -6.52 8.67 15.82
C GLY A 74 -5.41 7.67 15.50
N PHE A 75 -5.56 6.88 14.42
CA PHE A 75 -4.52 5.99 13.94
C PHE A 75 -3.22 6.74 13.64
N ASN A 76 -2.09 6.10 13.96
CA ASN A 76 -0.75 6.62 13.72
C ASN A 76 0.05 5.59 12.93
N MET A 77 0.25 5.86 11.64
CA MET A 77 0.96 4.97 10.72
C MET A 77 2.41 4.71 11.18
N THR A 78 3.11 5.74 11.64
CA THR A 78 4.49 5.61 12.14
C THR A 78 4.58 4.67 13.35
N ALA A 79 3.68 4.84 14.32
CA ALA A 79 3.63 3.98 15.50
C ALA A 79 3.33 2.52 15.12
N PHE A 80 2.41 2.32 14.17
CA PHE A 80 2.10 0.98 13.66
C PHE A 80 3.31 0.33 12.95
N ILE A 81 4.00 1.05 12.06
CA ILE A 81 5.22 0.54 11.40
C ILE A 81 6.30 0.16 12.42
N MET A 82 6.48 0.96 13.48
CA MET A 82 7.43 0.64 14.54
C MET A 82 7.05 -0.61 15.33
N SER A 83 5.77 -0.97 15.40
CA SER A 83 5.31 -2.20 16.05
C SER A 83 5.53 -3.47 15.20
N LEU A 84 5.79 -3.32 13.90
CA LEU A 84 6.05 -4.43 12.96
C LEU A 84 7.53 -4.88 12.94
N GLN A 85 8.44 -4.10 13.55
CA GLN A 85 9.89 -4.31 13.55
C GLN A 85 10.38 -5.00 14.83
#